data_AF-Q72HT6-F1
#
_entry.id   AF-Q72HT6-F1
#
_cell.length_a   1.000
_cell.length_b   1.000
_cell.length_c   1.000
_cell.angle_alpha   90.00
_cell.angle_beta   90.00
_cell.angle_gamma   90.00
#
_symmetry.space_group_name_H-M   'P 1'
#
loop_
_entity.id
_entity.type
_entity.pdbx_description
1 polymer ?
#
loop_
_entity_poly.entity_id
_entity_poly.type
_entity_poly.pdbx_seq_one_letter_code
_entity_poly.pdbx_strand_id
1 'polypeptide(L)'
;MQRSIEASRLAPGVLGLLLYASAFLFGAPAAYFPFAFFLLLSLGALLVLLLHNALRSHWGLPLEPYLYPLARLLSLMGLLGLPFFLFLPELFPWARPEASLDPVLLHRAPYLNAPFLFLRYALSFALFAFVLSRLRPGEYRAEVGAWGLPLVFVAGTFLSFDLFKSLEAHFYSASYGGIVLLSAAILALAVAVALAARQGTAALRGQAQNHTNLLLALSIVWIYLEATTLIIVWGADFPHEVEFYLKRLQGYWDEVAAFWVVGGFFLPFLYLLTNLPKREARYLLPAALWVAFFRLVHLAWYLLPALGRGFGVGEALGLLGLGLLFAARLRG
;
A
#
# COMPACT_ATOMS: atom_id res chain seq x y z
N MET A 1 -39.58 3.86 -7.14
CA MET A 1 -38.84 3.97 -5.87
C MET A 1 -37.49 3.24 -5.88
N GLN A 2 -37.39 1.97 -6.30
CA GLN A 2 -36.11 1.24 -6.40
C GLN A 2 -35.04 1.93 -7.27
N ARG A 3 -35.41 2.47 -8.45
CA ARG A 3 -34.46 3.20 -9.33
C ARG A 3 -33.86 4.48 -8.72
N SER A 4 -34.59 5.20 -7.84
CA SER A 4 -34.03 6.40 -7.20
C SER A 4 -33.10 6.05 -6.03
N ILE A 5 -33.33 4.90 -5.37
CA ILE A 5 -32.45 4.37 -4.33
C ILE A 5 -31.13 3.88 -4.94
N GLU A 6 -31.18 3.19 -6.08
CA GLU A 6 -29.98 2.75 -6.83
C GLU A 6 -29.15 3.93 -7.37
N ALA A 7 -29.80 4.96 -7.92
CA ALA A 7 -29.11 6.18 -8.37
C ALA A 7 -28.39 6.91 -7.22
N SER A 8 -28.98 6.94 -6.01
CA SER A 8 -28.36 7.55 -4.83
C SER A 8 -27.11 6.80 -4.34
N ARG A 9 -27.01 5.49 -4.61
CA ARG A 9 -25.89 4.63 -4.19
C ARG A 9 -24.70 4.69 -5.15
N LEU A 10 -24.94 4.95 -6.44
CA LEU A 10 -23.89 5.07 -7.46
C LEU A 10 -23.21 6.44 -7.48
N ALA A 11 -23.92 7.49 -7.05
CA ALA A 11 -23.43 8.87 -7.09
C ALA A 11 -22.08 9.10 -6.38
N PRO A 12 -21.81 8.56 -5.16
CA PRO A 12 -20.54 8.77 -4.48
C PRO A 12 -19.37 8.07 -5.17
N GLY A 13 -19.61 6.91 -5.78
CA GLY A 13 -18.57 6.17 -6.53
C GLY A 13 -18.19 6.88 -7.83
N VAL A 14 -19.17 7.39 -8.57
CA VAL A 14 -18.93 8.19 -9.78
C VAL A 14 -18.22 9.50 -9.43
N LEU A 15 -18.66 10.21 -8.39
CA LEU A 15 -17.97 11.41 -7.91
C LEU A 15 -16.51 11.11 -7.50
N GLY A 16 -16.28 10.00 -6.80
CA GLY A 16 -14.93 9.56 -6.45
C GLY A 16 -14.04 9.33 -7.67
N LEU A 17 -14.56 8.69 -8.73
CA LEU A 17 -13.83 8.51 -9.99
C LEU A 17 -13.56 9.83 -10.70
N LEU A 18 -14.51 10.76 -10.74
CA LEU A 18 -14.32 12.08 -11.36
C LEU A 18 -13.28 12.91 -10.61
N LEU A 19 -13.29 12.88 -9.27
CA LEU A 19 -12.28 13.55 -8.43
C LEU A 19 -10.90 12.91 -8.58
N TYR A 20 -10.83 11.58 -8.72
CA TYR A 20 -9.55 10.93 -9.02
C TYR A 20 -9.06 11.29 -10.43
N ALA A 21 -9.95 11.31 -11.42
CA ALA A 21 -9.60 11.69 -12.79
C ALA A 21 -9.10 13.14 -12.87
N SER A 22 -9.63 14.07 -12.07
CA SER A 22 -9.16 15.46 -12.05
C SER A 22 -7.72 15.61 -11.52
N ALA A 23 -7.18 14.62 -10.80
CA ALA A 23 -5.77 14.62 -10.40
C ALA A 23 -4.82 14.60 -11.62
N PHE A 24 -5.24 13.99 -12.75
CA PHE A 24 -4.45 13.98 -13.98
C PHE A 24 -4.28 15.38 -14.60
N LEU A 25 -5.15 16.35 -14.26
CA LEU A 25 -4.99 17.76 -14.67
C LEU A 25 -3.74 18.40 -14.04
N PHE A 26 -3.19 17.81 -12.98
CA PHE A 26 -1.96 18.25 -12.30
C PHE A 26 -0.74 17.40 -12.68
N GLY A 27 -0.88 16.54 -13.70
CA GLY A 27 0.13 15.60 -14.21
C GLY A 27 -0.09 14.16 -13.73
N ALA A 28 0.33 13.18 -14.55
CA ALA A 28 0.25 11.77 -14.20
C ALA A 28 0.92 11.42 -12.84
N PRO A 29 2.07 12.03 -12.46
CA PRO A 29 2.65 11.83 -11.13
C PRO A 29 1.72 12.19 -9.96
N ALA A 30 0.87 13.22 -10.11
CA ALA A 30 -0.05 13.64 -9.04
C ALA A 30 -1.16 12.62 -8.78
N ALA A 31 -1.62 11.93 -9.83
CA ALA A 31 -2.56 10.81 -9.74
C ALA A 31 -1.88 9.50 -9.27
N TYR A 32 -0.56 9.37 -9.51
CA TYR A 32 0.19 8.15 -9.21
C TYR A 32 0.33 7.86 -7.71
N PHE A 33 0.60 8.87 -6.88
CA PHE A 33 0.75 8.69 -5.44
C PHE A 33 -0.55 8.19 -4.75
N PRO A 34 -1.73 8.81 -4.98
CA PRO A 34 -2.99 8.28 -4.48
C PRO A 34 -3.28 6.86 -4.99
N PHE A 35 -3.03 6.60 -6.27
CA PHE A 35 -3.16 5.25 -6.84
C PHE A 35 -2.30 4.23 -6.07
N ALA A 36 -1.03 4.54 -5.82
CA ALA A 36 -0.12 3.68 -5.07
C ALA A 36 -0.65 3.36 -3.67
N PHE A 37 -1.17 4.36 -2.96
CA PHE A 37 -1.72 4.17 -1.61
C PHE A 37 -2.90 3.19 -1.60
N PHE A 38 -3.87 3.37 -2.50
CA PHE A 38 -5.07 2.52 -2.55
C PHE A 38 -4.81 1.15 -3.18
N LEU A 39 -3.83 1.04 -4.09
CA LEU A 39 -3.29 -0.23 -4.57
C LEU A 39 -2.69 -1.02 -3.40
N LEU A 40 -1.81 -0.40 -2.62
CA LEU A 40 -1.17 -1.04 -1.46
C LEU A 40 -2.18 -1.38 -0.36
N LEU A 41 -3.19 -0.56 -0.12
CA LEU A 41 -4.30 -0.90 0.79
C LEU A 41 -5.00 -2.20 0.35
N SER A 42 -5.32 -2.32 -0.94
CA SER A 42 -6.05 -3.48 -1.48
C SER A 42 -5.17 -4.73 -1.52
N LEU A 43 -3.90 -4.60 -1.91
CA LEU A 43 -2.93 -5.70 -1.94
C LEU A 43 -2.59 -6.17 -0.53
N GLY A 44 -2.40 -5.23 0.41
CA GLY A 44 -2.22 -5.51 1.82
C GLY A 44 -3.40 -6.28 2.42
N ALA A 45 -4.63 -5.92 2.03
CA ALA A 45 -5.82 -6.63 2.50
C ALA A 45 -5.83 -8.09 2.02
N LEU A 46 -5.44 -8.34 0.76
CA LEU A 46 -5.28 -9.71 0.25
C LEU A 46 -4.21 -10.49 1.01
N LEU A 47 -3.04 -9.88 1.28
CA LEU A 47 -1.97 -10.52 2.05
C LEU A 47 -2.42 -10.88 3.48
N VAL A 48 -3.11 -9.98 4.17
CA VAL A 48 -3.61 -10.23 5.53
C VAL A 48 -4.69 -11.32 5.53
N LEU A 49 -5.59 -11.35 4.53
CA LEU A 49 -6.57 -12.44 4.38
C LEU A 49 -5.93 -13.80 4.16
N LEU A 50 -4.90 -13.86 3.30
CA LEU A 50 -4.20 -15.09 3.01
C LEU A 50 -3.44 -15.59 4.24
N LEU A 51 -2.79 -14.69 4.98
CA LEU A 51 -2.17 -15.00 6.27
C LEU A 51 -3.19 -15.53 7.28
N HIS A 52 -4.34 -14.86 7.40
CA HIS A 52 -5.41 -15.28 8.30
C HIS A 52 -5.90 -16.70 7.96
N ASN A 53 -6.12 -16.98 6.68
CA ASN A 53 -6.57 -18.28 6.18
C ASN A 53 -5.49 -19.37 6.39
N ALA A 54 -4.24 -19.09 6.03
CA ALA A 54 -3.13 -20.03 6.17
C ALA A 54 -2.96 -20.51 7.62
N LEU A 55 -3.13 -19.58 8.58
CA LEU A 55 -2.98 -19.85 10.01
C LEU A 55 -4.26 -20.32 10.70
N ARG A 56 -5.41 -20.39 9.99
CA ARG A 56 -6.74 -20.65 10.58
C ARG A 56 -6.99 -19.81 11.84
N SER A 57 -6.64 -18.53 11.75
CA SER A 57 -6.43 -17.70 12.93
C SER A 57 -7.70 -17.03 13.45
N HIS A 58 -8.02 -17.18 14.74
CA HIS A 58 -9.21 -16.55 15.34
C HIS A 58 -9.21 -15.01 15.31
N TRP A 59 -8.03 -14.38 15.21
CA TRP A 59 -7.90 -12.91 15.17
C TRP A 59 -8.38 -12.31 13.85
N GLY A 60 -8.35 -13.05 12.74
CA GLY A 60 -8.79 -12.49 11.46
C GLY A 60 -10.30 -12.51 11.25
N LEU A 61 -11.05 -13.35 11.98
CA LEU A 61 -12.51 -13.41 11.89
C LEU A 61 -13.22 -12.05 12.07
N PRO A 62 -12.93 -11.22 13.10
CA PRO A 62 -13.54 -9.90 13.23
C PRO A 62 -13.13 -8.91 12.13
N LEU A 63 -12.03 -9.18 11.41
CA LEU A 63 -11.48 -8.29 10.38
C LEU A 63 -11.83 -8.72 8.96
N GLU A 64 -12.11 -10.00 8.73
CA GLU A 64 -12.44 -10.57 7.42
C GLU A 64 -13.57 -9.80 6.70
N PRO A 65 -14.66 -9.37 7.36
CA PRO A 65 -15.70 -8.57 6.71
C PRO A 65 -15.23 -7.22 6.16
N TYR A 66 -14.11 -6.70 6.65
CA TYR A 66 -13.51 -5.45 6.18
C TYR A 66 -12.37 -5.70 5.20
N LEU A 67 -11.55 -6.72 5.45
CA LEU A 67 -10.43 -7.08 4.59
C LEU A 67 -10.89 -7.65 3.25
N TYR A 68 -11.91 -8.50 3.22
CA TYR A 68 -12.37 -9.14 1.98
C TYR A 68 -12.90 -8.12 0.95
N PRO A 69 -13.79 -7.16 1.30
CA PRO A 69 -14.18 -6.10 0.38
C PRO A 69 -13.01 -5.22 -0.08
N LEU A 70 -12.05 -4.90 0.81
CA LEU A 70 -10.84 -4.15 0.43
C LEU A 70 -10.00 -4.93 -0.59
N ALA A 71 -9.79 -6.23 -0.39
CA ALA A 71 -9.05 -7.08 -1.31
C ALA A 71 -9.73 -7.20 -2.69
N ARG A 72 -11.08 -7.19 -2.74
CA ARG A 72 -11.83 -7.17 -4.00
C ARG A 72 -11.62 -5.92 -4.85
N LEU A 73 -11.21 -4.81 -4.24
CA LEU A 73 -10.87 -3.59 -4.98
C LEU A 73 -9.51 -3.69 -5.68
N LEU A 74 -8.70 -4.73 -5.42
CA LEU A 74 -7.42 -4.92 -6.07
C LEU A 74 -7.55 -5.06 -7.59
N SER A 75 -8.57 -5.76 -8.10
CA SER A 75 -8.82 -5.85 -9.54
C SER A 75 -9.21 -4.50 -10.14
N LEU A 76 -9.96 -3.67 -9.41
CA LEU A 76 -10.28 -2.30 -9.82
C LEU A 76 -9.01 -1.43 -9.86
N MET A 77 -8.11 -1.57 -8.88
CA MET A 77 -6.82 -0.90 -8.91
C MET A 77 -5.99 -1.34 -10.12
N GLY A 78 -6.01 -2.63 -10.47
CA GLY A 78 -5.41 -3.13 -11.71
C GLY A 78 -5.91 -2.38 -12.96
N LEU A 79 -7.20 -2.06 -13.04
CA LEU A 79 -7.76 -1.27 -14.13
C LEU A 79 -7.38 0.21 -14.06
N LEU A 80 -7.43 0.81 -12.86
CA LEU A 80 -7.08 2.23 -12.66
C LEU A 80 -5.59 2.52 -12.89
N GLY A 81 -4.73 1.50 -12.89
CA GLY A 81 -3.33 1.66 -13.24
C GLY A 81 -3.03 1.64 -14.75
N LEU A 82 -3.97 1.19 -15.60
CA LEU A 82 -3.77 1.13 -17.05
C LEU A 82 -3.49 2.49 -17.71
N PRO A 83 -4.15 3.60 -17.33
CA PRO A 83 -3.85 4.92 -17.90
C PRO A 83 -2.39 5.34 -17.75
N PHE A 84 -1.67 4.91 -16.71
CA PHE A 84 -0.26 5.28 -16.51
C PHE A 84 0.69 4.73 -17.58
N PHE A 85 0.29 3.68 -18.31
CA PHE A 85 1.06 3.19 -19.46
C PHE A 85 1.12 4.19 -20.61
N LEU A 86 0.21 5.16 -20.66
CA LEU A 86 0.24 6.27 -21.61
C LEU A 86 1.23 7.38 -21.21
N PHE A 87 1.69 7.37 -19.95
CA PHE A 87 2.54 8.40 -19.35
C PHE A 87 3.87 7.83 -18.85
N LEU A 88 4.35 6.71 -19.43
CA LEU A 88 5.58 6.05 -18.94
C LEU A 88 6.79 6.99 -18.92
N PRO A 89 7.10 7.82 -19.94
CA PRO A 89 8.26 8.71 -19.90
C PRO A 89 8.17 9.82 -18.83
N GLU A 90 6.94 10.21 -18.45
CA GLU A 90 6.71 11.19 -17.39
C GLU A 90 7.00 10.60 -16.01
N LEU A 91 6.65 9.32 -15.80
CA LEU A 91 6.77 8.63 -14.51
C LEU A 91 8.13 7.96 -14.32
N PHE A 92 8.65 7.32 -15.36
CA PHE A 92 9.75 6.38 -15.26
C PHE A 92 10.96 6.86 -16.06
N PRO A 93 12.11 7.11 -15.41
CA PRO A 93 13.33 7.54 -16.11
C PRO A 93 13.77 6.57 -17.21
N TRP A 94 13.60 5.25 -17.01
CA TRP A 94 13.96 4.21 -17.99
C TRP A 94 13.11 4.23 -19.27
N ALA A 95 11.96 4.92 -19.27
CA ALA A 95 11.08 5.04 -20.43
C ALA A 95 11.36 6.30 -21.28
N ARG A 96 12.28 7.17 -20.84
CA ARG A 96 12.64 8.39 -21.57
C ARG A 96 13.61 8.08 -22.72
N PRO A 97 13.59 8.85 -23.82
CA PRO A 97 14.48 8.61 -24.96
C PRO A 97 15.98 8.57 -24.59
N GLU A 98 16.37 9.38 -23.61
CA GLU A 98 17.74 9.52 -23.12
C GLU A 98 18.22 8.29 -22.35
N ALA A 99 17.32 7.39 -21.92
CA ALA A 99 17.69 6.18 -21.16
C ALA A 99 18.64 5.25 -21.93
N SER A 100 18.64 5.31 -23.26
CA SER A 100 19.55 4.55 -24.12
C SER A 100 21.02 5.00 -24.02
N LEU A 101 21.27 6.22 -23.52
CA LEU A 101 22.60 6.78 -23.31
C LEU A 101 23.21 6.35 -21.97
N ASP A 102 22.41 5.80 -21.08
CA ASP A 102 22.82 5.39 -19.74
C ASP A 102 23.18 3.89 -19.72
N PRO A 103 24.45 3.52 -19.44
CA PRO A 103 24.87 2.11 -19.41
C PRO A 103 24.09 1.25 -18.40
N VAL A 104 23.68 1.82 -17.26
CA VAL A 104 22.95 1.09 -16.22
C VAL A 104 21.54 0.76 -16.70
N LEU A 105 20.88 1.72 -17.35
CA LEU A 105 19.54 1.53 -17.90
C LEU A 105 19.55 0.62 -19.11
N LEU A 106 20.56 0.71 -19.96
CA LEU A 106 20.76 -0.21 -21.08
C LEU A 106 20.92 -1.66 -20.61
N HIS A 107 21.70 -1.90 -19.55
CA HIS A 107 21.84 -3.22 -18.94
C HIS A 107 20.52 -3.75 -18.35
N ARG A 108 19.66 -2.86 -17.83
CA ARG A 108 18.35 -3.20 -17.25
C ARG A 108 17.22 -3.28 -18.28
N ALA A 109 17.42 -2.84 -19.52
CA ALA A 109 16.41 -2.79 -20.57
C ALA A 109 15.70 -4.12 -20.87
N PRO A 110 16.33 -5.32 -20.76
CA PRO A 110 15.62 -6.59 -20.90
C PRO A 110 14.47 -6.76 -19.89
N TYR A 111 14.60 -6.16 -18.70
CA TYR A 111 13.58 -6.17 -17.65
C TYR A 111 12.70 -4.90 -17.67
N LEU A 112 13.33 -3.73 -17.75
CA LEU A 112 12.69 -2.40 -17.76
C LEU A 112 12.37 -1.94 -19.18
N ASN A 113 11.33 -2.53 -19.76
CA ASN A 113 10.76 -2.06 -21.03
C ASN A 113 9.23 -2.12 -20.99
N ALA A 114 8.58 -1.27 -21.78
CA ALA A 114 7.12 -1.11 -21.78
C ALA A 114 6.34 -2.42 -22.04
N PRO A 115 6.63 -3.23 -23.08
CA PRO A 115 5.83 -4.43 -23.35
C PRO A 115 6.00 -5.48 -22.25
N PHE A 116 7.22 -5.67 -21.74
CA PHE A 116 7.44 -6.65 -20.67
C PHE A 116 6.88 -6.19 -19.33
N LEU A 117 6.95 -4.89 -19.00
CA LEU A 117 6.26 -4.31 -17.85
C LEU A 117 4.75 -4.56 -17.94
N PHE A 118 4.14 -4.30 -19.09
CA PHE A 118 2.70 -4.52 -19.28
C PHE A 118 2.32 -5.99 -19.11
N LEU A 119 3.10 -6.91 -19.66
CA LEU A 119 2.89 -8.35 -19.47
C LEU A 119 2.95 -8.73 -17.98
N ARG A 120 3.99 -8.29 -17.26
CA ARG A 120 4.16 -8.61 -15.82
C ARG A 120 3.08 -7.98 -14.96
N TYR A 121 2.65 -6.77 -15.30
CA TYR A 121 1.50 -6.11 -14.69
C TYR A 121 0.23 -6.95 -14.87
N ALA A 122 -0.11 -7.31 -16.11
CA ALA A 122 -1.31 -8.10 -16.41
C ALA A 122 -1.28 -9.47 -15.72
N LEU A 123 -0.13 -10.16 -15.74
CA LEU A 123 0.05 -11.46 -15.06
C LEU A 123 -0.11 -11.34 -13.53
N SER A 124 0.42 -10.27 -12.93
CA SER A 124 0.30 -10.03 -11.49
C SER A 124 -1.17 -9.84 -11.07
N PHE A 125 -1.91 -8.97 -11.76
CA PHE A 125 -3.33 -8.75 -11.44
C PHE A 125 -4.22 -9.94 -11.79
N ALA A 126 -3.90 -10.70 -12.85
CA ALA A 126 -4.58 -11.96 -13.16
C ALA A 126 -4.37 -13.00 -12.05
N LEU A 127 -3.12 -13.14 -11.56
CA LEU A 127 -2.81 -14.01 -10.42
C LEU A 127 -3.55 -13.57 -9.15
N PHE A 128 -3.56 -12.28 -8.84
CA PHE A 128 -4.27 -11.78 -7.66
C PHE A 128 -5.78 -12.03 -7.73
N ALA A 129 -6.38 -11.77 -8.90
CA ALA A 129 -7.80 -12.05 -9.13
C ALA A 129 -8.10 -13.56 -9.02
N PHE A 130 -7.23 -14.41 -9.57
CA PHE A 130 -7.32 -15.86 -9.46
C PHE A 130 -7.26 -16.31 -8.00
N VAL A 131 -6.24 -15.90 -7.23
CA VAL A 131 -6.09 -16.25 -5.81
C VAL A 131 -7.30 -15.79 -5.01
N LEU A 132 -7.73 -14.53 -5.19
CA LEU A 132 -8.89 -13.98 -4.50
C LEU A 132 -10.18 -14.75 -4.81
N SER A 133 -10.38 -15.19 -6.06
CA SER A 133 -11.54 -16.02 -6.44
C SER A 133 -11.60 -17.39 -5.75
N ARG A 134 -10.47 -17.86 -5.19
CA ARG A 134 -10.40 -19.10 -4.41
C ARG A 134 -10.77 -18.90 -2.94
N LEU A 135 -10.78 -17.66 -2.45
CA LEU A 135 -11.22 -17.31 -1.11
C LEU A 135 -12.74 -17.11 -1.08
N ARG A 136 -13.38 -17.58 -0.02
CA ARG A 136 -14.82 -17.43 0.22
C ARG A 136 -15.05 -16.80 1.59
N PRO A 137 -15.79 -15.69 1.69
CA PRO A 137 -16.07 -15.05 2.97
C PRO A 137 -16.74 -16.00 3.95
N GLY A 138 -16.22 -16.08 5.18
CA GLY A 138 -16.77 -16.92 6.24
C GLY A 138 -16.34 -18.40 6.16
N GLU A 139 -15.54 -18.79 5.17
CA GLU A 139 -14.96 -20.13 5.07
C GLU A 139 -13.42 -20.07 5.23
N TYR A 140 -12.88 -20.91 6.12
CA TYR A 140 -11.42 -21.09 6.20
C TYR A 140 -10.90 -21.91 5.03
N ARG A 141 -10.19 -21.26 4.11
CA ARG A 141 -9.52 -21.88 2.95
C ARG A 141 -8.01 -21.94 3.21
N ALA A 142 -7.62 -22.75 4.20
CA ALA A 142 -6.23 -22.80 4.67
C ALA A 142 -5.24 -23.22 3.58
N GLU A 143 -5.67 -24.11 2.68
CA GLU A 143 -4.89 -24.49 1.50
C GLU A 143 -4.62 -23.29 0.60
N VAL A 144 -5.64 -22.46 0.34
CA VAL A 144 -5.50 -21.23 -0.47
C VAL A 144 -4.58 -20.22 0.22
N GLY A 145 -4.70 -20.07 1.54
CA GLY A 145 -3.76 -19.26 2.30
C GLY A 145 -2.32 -19.75 2.17
N ALA A 146 -2.09 -21.05 2.28
CA ALA A 146 -0.76 -21.65 2.28
C ALA A 146 -0.01 -21.50 0.95
N TRP A 147 -0.67 -21.75 -0.19
CA TRP A 147 -0.03 -21.56 -1.51
C TRP A 147 -0.20 -20.13 -2.04
N GLY A 148 -1.31 -19.46 -1.72
CA GLY A 148 -1.61 -18.13 -2.21
C GLY A 148 -0.74 -17.03 -1.59
N LEU A 149 -0.46 -17.09 -0.29
CA LEU A 149 0.36 -16.09 0.40
C LEU A 149 1.76 -15.93 -0.24
N PRO A 150 2.58 -16.99 -0.40
CA PRO A 150 3.89 -16.84 -1.02
C PRO A 150 3.80 -16.41 -2.49
N LEU A 151 2.83 -16.90 -3.27
CA LEU A 151 2.66 -16.48 -4.67
C LEU A 151 2.30 -14.98 -4.78
N VAL A 152 1.34 -14.51 -4.00
CA VAL A 152 0.95 -13.09 -3.98
C VAL A 152 2.09 -12.22 -3.45
N PHE A 153 2.85 -12.69 -2.47
CA PHE A 153 4.01 -11.97 -1.95
C PHE A 153 5.13 -11.82 -3.00
N VAL A 154 5.46 -12.90 -3.73
CA VAL A 154 6.46 -12.86 -4.81
C VAL A 154 6.00 -11.95 -5.96
N ALA A 155 4.78 -12.13 -6.45
CA ALA A 155 4.24 -11.30 -7.51
C ALA A 155 4.10 -9.82 -7.08
N GLY A 156 3.68 -9.57 -5.84
CA GLY A 156 3.64 -8.23 -5.25
C GLY A 156 5.02 -7.60 -5.11
N THR A 157 6.06 -8.41 -4.88
CA THR A 157 7.45 -7.93 -4.80
C THR A 157 7.90 -7.44 -6.17
N PHE A 158 7.70 -8.23 -7.23
CA PHE A 158 8.01 -7.79 -8.59
C PHE A 158 7.18 -6.58 -9.01
N LEU A 159 5.88 -6.56 -8.68
CA LEU A 159 5.02 -5.40 -8.94
C LEU A 159 5.53 -4.14 -8.22
N SER A 160 6.04 -4.27 -6.99
CA SER A 160 6.62 -3.14 -6.26
C SER A 160 7.94 -2.65 -6.89
N PHE A 161 8.73 -3.55 -7.47
CA PHE A 161 9.93 -3.18 -8.20
C PHE A 161 9.58 -2.44 -9.48
N ASP A 162 8.55 -2.91 -10.18
CA ASP A 162 8.06 -2.32 -11.40
C ASP A 162 7.45 -0.94 -11.20
N LEU A 163 6.52 -0.81 -10.25
CA LEU A 163 5.74 0.41 -10.08
C LEU A 163 6.44 1.45 -9.21
N PHE A 164 7.19 1.03 -8.19
CA PHE A 164 7.70 1.97 -7.19
C PHE A 164 9.22 2.07 -7.20
N LYS A 165 9.94 0.95 -7.18
CA LYS A 165 11.42 0.99 -7.18
C LYS A 165 11.96 1.57 -8.48
N SER A 166 11.34 1.25 -9.62
CA SER A 166 11.82 1.68 -10.94
C SER A 166 11.65 3.18 -11.22
N LEU A 167 10.91 3.91 -10.36
CA LEU A 167 10.89 5.38 -10.37
C LEU A 167 12.30 5.95 -10.14
N GLU A 168 13.12 5.25 -9.36
CA GLU A 168 14.54 5.55 -9.13
C GLU A 168 15.37 4.46 -9.81
N ALA A 169 15.47 4.52 -11.14
CA ALA A 169 15.96 3.41 -11.95
C ALA A 169 17.42 2.97 -11.66
N HIS A 170 18.21 3.79 -10.98
CA HIS A 170 19.56 3.48 -10.49
C HIS A 170 19.58 2.76 -9.14
N PHE A 171 18.55 2.97 -8.32
CA PHE A 171 18.49 2.44 -6.97
C PHE A 171 18.34 0.91 -6.95
N TYR A 172 19.07 0.27 -6.05
CA TYR A 172 19.02 -1.15 -5.81
C TYR A 172 18.78 -1.43 -4.32
N SER A 173 17.84 -2.33 -4.04
CA SER A 173 17.58 -2.83 -2.70
C SER A 173 16.72 -4.08 -2.83
N ALA A 174 17.24 -5.21 -2.36
CA ALA A 174 16.50 -6.47 -2.31
C ALA A 174 15.32 -6.39 -1.32
N SER A 175 15.50 -5.64 -0.23
CA SER A 175 14.50 -5.46 0.84
C SER A 175 13.32 -4.56 0.44
N TYR A 176 13.45 -3.77 -0.63
CA TYR A 176 12.45 -2.77 -1.03
C TYR A 176 11.03 -3.35 -1.15
N GLY A 177 10.88 -4.51 -1.81
CA GLY A 177 9.57 -5.11 -1.99
C GLY A 177 8.99 -5.65 -0.68
N GLY A 178 9.83 -6.27 0.16
CA GLY A 178 9.42 -6.72 1.49
C GLY A 178 8.95 -5.57 2.38
N ILE A 179 9.67 -4.44 2.36
CA ILE A 179 9.31 -3.22 3.06
C ILE A 179 7.94 -2.69 2.61
N VAL A 180 7.75 -2.55 1.29
CA VAL A 180 6.51 -2.02 0.71
C VAL A 180 5.32 -2.94 1.00
N LEU A 181 5.47 -4.24 0.82
CA LEU A 181 4.40 -5.21 1.07
C LEU A 181 4.07 -5.36 2.55
N LEU A 182 5.06 -5.26 3.44
CA LEU A 182 4.82 -5.26 4.87
C LEU A 182 4.11 -3.96 5.31
N SER A 183 4.50 -2.80 4.79
CA SER A 183 3.76 -1.54 5.00
C SER A 183 2.33 -1.63 4.48
N ALA A 184 2.10 -2.27 3.33
CA ALA A 184 0.77 -2.54 2.79
C ALA A 184 -0.08 -3.42 3.71
N ALA A 185 0.49 -4.53 4.22
CA ALA A 185 -0.19 -5.41 5.15
C ALA A 185 -0.54 -4.69 6.48
N ILE A 186 0.38 -3.88 7.01
CA ILE A 186 0.13 -3.05 8.21
C ILE A 186 -0.96 -2.03 7.95
N LEU A 187 -0.94 -1.35 6.79
CA LEU A 187 -1.97 -0.39 6.38
C LEU A 187 -3.35 -1.06 6.35
N ALA A 188 -3.48 -2.21 5.68
CA ALA A 188 -4.74 -2.92 5.57
C ALA A 188 -5.24 -3.45 6.92
N LEU A 189 -4.34 -3.99 7.76
CA LEU A 189 -4.66 -4.42 9.11
C LEU A 189 -5.17 -3.24 9.95
N ALA A 190 -4.47 -2.10 9.92
CA ALA A 190 -4.84 -0.91 10.66
C ALA A 190 -6.20 -0.35 10.20
N VAL A 191 -6.45 -0.28 8.88
CA VAL A 191 -7.75 0.17 8.34
C VAL A 191 -8.86 -0.80 8.75
N ALA A 192 -8.66 -2.12 8.64
CA ALA A 192 -9.65 -3.10 9.05
C ALA A 192 -9.98 -3.02 10.54
N VAL A 193 -8.96 -2.88 11.40
CA VAL A 193 -9.13 -2.67 12.85
C VAL A 193 -9.89 -1.37 13.13
N ALA A 194 -9.57 -0.28 12.45
CA ALA A 194 -10.28 0.99 12.62
C ALA A 194 -11.76 0.87 12.21
N LEU A 195 -12.06 0.21 11.10
CA LEU A 195 -13.43 -0.03 10.65
C LEU A 195 -14.21 -0.92 11.62
N ALA A 196 -13.60 -2.00 12.10
CA ALA A 196 -14.18 -2.89 13.10
C ALA A 196 -14.46 -2.15 14.42
N ALA A 197 -13.50 -1.35 14.90
CA ALA A 197 -13.62 -0.61 16.15
C ALA A 197 -14.73 0.44 16.08
N ARG A 198 -14.87 1.14 14.94
CA ARG A 198 -15.95 2.11 14.71
C ARG A 198 -17.34 1.48 14.71
N GLN A 199 -17.45 0.25 14.21
CA GLN A 199 -18.71 -0.50 14.17
C GLN A 199 -19.06 -1.14 15.53
N GLY A 200 -18.13 -1.14 16.49
CA GLY A 200 -18.36 -1.69 17.83
C GLY A 200 -18.50 -3.22 17.88
N THR A 201 -17.94 -3.93 16.89
CA THR A 201 -18.05 -5.40 16.80
C THR A 201 -17.62 -6.07 18.11
N ALA A 202 -18.53 -6.84 18.72
CA ALA A 202 -18.28 -7.55 19.97
C ALA A 202 -17.07 -8.50 19.86
N ALA A 203 -16.89 -9.10 18.67
CA ALA A 203 -15.76 -9.96 18.35
C ALA A 203 -14.40 -9.22 18.42
N LEU A 204 -14.34 -7.94 18.05
CA LEU A 204 -13.12 -7.14 18.21
C LEU A 204 -12.86 -6.83 19.69
N ARG A 205 -13.91 -6.54 20.46
CA ARG A 205 -13.81 -6.25 21.91
C ARG A 205 -13.18 -7.42 22.69
N GLY A 206 -13.54 -8.66 22.36
CA GLY A 206 -12.93 -9.85 22.96
C GLY A 206 -11.49 -10.13 22.52
N GLN A 207 -10.98 -9.43 21.50
CA GLN A 207 -9.68 -9.70 20.88
C GLN A 207 -8.79 -8.45 20.75
N ALA A 208 -9.05 -7.39 21.51
CA ALA A 208 -8.28 -6.14 21.44
C ALA A 208 -6.76 -6.35 21.64
N GLN A 209 -6.41 -7.26 22.56
CA GLN A 209 -5.03 -7.72 22.80
C GLN A 209 -4.35 -8.26 21.53
N ASN A 210 -5.03 -9.15 20.80
CA ASN A 210 -4.45 -9.79 19.60
C ASN A 210 -4.13 -8.75 18.53
N HIS A 211 -5.07 -7.84 18.26
CA HIS A 211 -4.91 -6.79 17.25
C HIS A 211 -3.85 -5.77 17.64
N THR A 212 -3.78 -5.40 18.92
CA THR A 212 -2.72 -4.53 19.45
C THR A 212 -1.34 -5.17 19.24
N ASN A 213 -1.19 -6.44 19.63
CA ASN A 213 0.07 -7.15 19.51
C ASN A 213 0.47 -7.40 18.06
N LEU A 214 -0.48 -7.65 17.15
CA LEU A 214 -0.22 -7.80 15.73
C LEU A 214 0.26 -6.48 15.10
N LEU A 215 -0.42 -5.37 15.38
CA LEU A 215 0.02 -4.05 14.90
C LEU A 215 1.42 -3.70 15.44
N LEU A 216 1.67 -3.98 16.72
CA LEU A 216 2.97 -3.76 17.35
C LEU A 216 4.06 -4.62 16.72
N ALA A 217 3.85 -5.94 16.64
CA ALA A 217 4.83 -6.89 16.12
C ALA A 217 5.18 -6.59 14.66
N LEU A 218 4.18 -6.37 13.80
CA LEU A 218 4.43 -6.03 12.40
C LEU A 218 5.13 -4.68 12.26
N SER A 219 4.82 -3.69 13.10
CA SER A 219 5.52 -2.39 13.11
C SER A 219 6.99 -2.52 13.51
N ILE A 220 7.31 -3.41 14.47
CA ILE A 220 8.69 -3.72 14.87
C ILE A 220 9.44 -4.41 13.71
N VAL A 221 8.84 -5.41 13.06
CA VAL A 221 9.45 -6.07 11.90
C VAL A 221 9.67 -5.08 10.76
N TRP A 222 8.70 -4.19 10.53
CA TRP A 222 8.81 -3.18 9.48
C TRP A 222 9.95 -2.20 9.75
N ILE A 223 10.03 -1.60 10.95
CA ILE A 223 11.13 -0.67 11.24
C ILE A 223 12.49 -1.37 11.22
N TYR A 224 12.54 -2.66 11.59
CA TYR A 224 13.76 -3.45 11.52
C TYR A 224 14.25 -3.57 10.07
N LEU A 225 13.36 -3.84 9.11
CA LEU A 225 13.73 -3.90 7.69
C LEU A 225 14.15 -2.53 7.15
N GLU A 226 13.46 -1.45 7.52
CA GLU A 226 13.84 -0.08 7.17
C GLU A 226 15.24 0.27 7.69
N ALA A 227 15.46 0.08 9.00
CA ALA A 227 16.73 0.40 9.65
C ALA A 227 17.88 -0.45 9.10
N THR A 228 17.66 -1.75 8.89
CA THR A 228 18.68 -2.63 8.32
C THR A 228 19.02 -2.23 6.89
N THR A 229 18.03 -1.84 6.09
CA THR A 229 18.27 -1.36 4.71
C THR A 229 19.07 -0.07 4.73
N LEU A 230 18.73 0.88 5.60
CA LEU A 230 19.49 2.11 5.77
C LEU A 230 20.94 1.84 6.19
N ILE A 231 21.17 0.98 7.20
CA ILE A 231 22.51 0.64 7.68
C ILE A 231 23.34 -0.01 6.58
N ILE A 232 22.76 -0.93 5.79
CA ILE A 232 23.45 -1.59 4.68
C ILE A 232 23.82 -0.58 3.59
N VAL A 233 22.87 0.24 3.14
CA VAL A 233 23.10 1.21 2.06
C VAL A 233 24.09 2.29 2.50
N TRP A 234 23.88 2.86 3.69
CA TRP A 234 24.76 3.90 4.22
C TRP A 234 26.16 3.36 4.54
N GLY A 235 26.26 2.14 5.05
CA GLY A 235 27.55 1.51 5.36
C GLY A 235 28.34 1.06 4.13
N ALA A 236 27.65 0.65 3.05
CA ALA A 236 28.30 0.29 1.79
C ALA A 236 28.75 1.51 0.97
N ASP A 237 28.05 2.65 1.12
CA ASP A 237 28.36 3.95 0.52
C ASP A 237 28.53 3.90 -1.02
N PHE A 238 27.73 3.05 -1.70
CA PHE A 238 27.71 3.04 -3.16
C PHE A 238 26.93 4.26 -3.69
N PRO A 239 27.49 5.07 -4.61
CA PRO A 239 26.91 6.36 -5.01
C PRO A 239 25.44 6.28 -5.45
N HIS A 240 25.09 5.25 -6.24
CA HIS A 240 23.75 5.07 -6.79
C HIS A 240 22.73 4.52 -5.78
N GLU A 241 23.17 3.90 -4.68
CA GLU A 241 22.29 3.42 -3.62
C GLU A 241 22.04 4.52 -2.58
N VAL A 242 23.08 5.27 -2.22
CA VAL A 242 23.01 6.37 -1.23
C VAL A 242 22.19 7.55 -1.75
N GLU A 243 22.18 7.82 -3.06
CA GLU A 243 21.39 8.90 -3.67
C GLU A 243 19.89 8.83 -3.31
N PHE A 244 19.35 7.61 -3.15
CA PHE A 244 17.96 7.42 -2.70
C PHE A 244 17.70 8.11 -1.35
N TYR A 245 18.60 7.93 -0.38
CA TYR A 245 18.48 8.54 0.94
C TYR A 245 18.86 10.02 0.91
N LEU A 246 19.84 10.45 0.13
CA LEU A 246 20.22 11.86 0.03
C LEU A 246 19.05 12.72 -0.48
N LYS A 247 18.35 12.28 -1.54
CA LYS A 247 17.13 12.98 -2.03
C LYS A 247 16.04 13.11 -0.96
N ARG A 248 16.05 12.21 0.02
CA ARG A 248 15.03 12.03 1.06
C ARG A 248 15.43 12.56 2.44
N LEU A 249 16.65 13.08 2.55
CA LEU A 249 17.23 13.70 3.75
C LEU A 249 17.72 15.13 3.46
N GLN A 250 17.14 15.76 2.42
CA GLN A 250 17.46 17.13 2.02
C GLN A 250 16.19 17.98 1.94
N GLY A 251 16.30 19.24 2.39
CA GLY A 251 15.20 20.20 2.42
C GLY A 251 14.00 19.60 3.16
N TYR A 252 12.78 19.94 2.73
CA TYR A 252 11.52 19.48 3.34
C TYR A 252 11.42 17.95 3.63
N TRP A 253 12.16 17.10 2.92
CA TRP A 253 12.07 15.66 3.09
C TRP A 253 12.76 15.13 4.35
N ASP A 254 13.71 15.86 4.93
CA ASP A 254 14.34 15.48 6.20
C ASP A 254 13.36 15.61 7.38
N GLU A 255 12.54 16.66 7.39
CA GLU A 255 11.47 16.88 8.36
C GLU A 255 10.40 15.80 8.22
N VAL A 256 10.02 15.44 6.99
CA VAL A 256 9.10 14.33 6.73
C VAL A 256 9.69 13.01 7.23
N ALA A 257 10.99 12.79 7.02
CA ALA A 257 11.69 11.61 7.53
C ALA A 257 11.60 11.50 9.05
N ALA A 258 11.99 12.56 9.76
CA ALA A 258 11.89 12.64 11.21
C ALA A 258 10.45 12.45 11.70
N PHE A 259 9.49 13.06 11.00
CA PHE A 259 8.07 12.99 11.33
C PHE A 259 7.54 11.56 11.25
N TRP A 260 7.84 10.81 10.18
CA TRP A 260 7.37 9.42 10.09
C TRP A 260 8.16 8.47 10.98
N VAL A 261 9.43 8.71 11.25
CA VAL A 261 10.21 7.88 12.19
C VAL A 261 9.64 8.01 13.60
N VAL A 262 9.44 9.24 14.09
CA VAL A 262 8.91 9.49 15.43
C VAL A 262 7.43 9.14 15.50
N GLY A 263 6.62 9.71 14.61
CA GLY A 263 5.17 9.56 14.64
C GLY A 263 4.69 8.21 14.12
N GLY A 264 5.39 7.61 13.17
CA GLY A 264 5.00 6.35 12.53
C GLY A 264 5.58 5.09 13.15
N PHE A 265 6.67 5.20 13.92
CA PHE A 265 7.22 4.09 14.70
C PHE A 265 7.25 4.36 16.20
N PHE A 266 8.02 5.34 16.69
CA PHE A 266 8.28 5.47 18.13
C PHE A 266 7.01 5.72 18.96
N LEU A 267 6.17 6.67 18.55
CA LEU A 267 4.90 6.96 19.25
C LEU A 267 3.93 5.75 19.26
N PRO A 268 3.58 5.12 18.12
CA PRO A 268 2.71 3.95 18.13
C PRO A 268 3.35 2.76 18.83
N PHE A 269 4.67 2.57 18.74
CA PHE A 269 5.38 1.52 19.49
C PHE A 269 5.16 1.68 21.00
N LEU A 270 5.46 2.86 21.55
CA LEU A 270 5.30 3.13 22.98
C LEU A 270 3.84 2.98 23.42
N TYR A 271 2.89 3.47 22.62
CA TYR A 271 1.46 3.37 22.92
C TYR A 271 0.96 1.92 22.89
N LEU A 272 1.24 1.16 21.83
CA LEU A 272 0.80 -0.23 21.65
C LEU A 272 1.48 -1.19 22.64
N LEU A 273 2.63 -0.80 23.21
CA LEU A 273 3.28 -1.55 24.29
C LEU A 273 2.44 -1.52 25.58
N THR A 274 1.70 -0.44 25.84
CA THR A 274 0.88 -0.29 27.05
C THR A 274 -0.30 -1.27 27.13
N ASN A 275 -0.88 -1.43 28.33
CA ASN A 275 -2.04 -2.29 28.55
C ASN A 275 -3.39 -1.63 28.19
N LEU A 276 -3.42 -0.35 27.83
CA LEU A 276 -4.67 0.37 27.52
C LEU A 276 -5.36 -0.14 26.24
N PRO A 277 -4.72 -0.11 25.05
CA PRO A 277 -5.34 -0.63 23.82
C PRO A 277 -5.56 -2.15 23.84
N LYS A 278 -4.82 -2.84 24.72
CA LYS A 278 -4.89 -4.27 24.98
C LYS A 278 -6.17 -4.70 25.69
N ARG A 279 -6.67 -3.87 26.61
CA ARG A 279 -7.85 -4.17 27.44
C ARG A 279 -9.15 -3.71 26.82
N GLU A 280 -9.16 -2.57 26.11
CA GLU A 280 -10.39 -1.98 25.61
C GLU A 280 -10.27 -1.52 24.15
N ALA A 281 -11.10 -2.10 23.27
CA ALA A 281 -11.07 -1.81 21.84
C ALA A 281 -11.33 -0.34 21.47
N ARG A 282 -11.95 0.46 22.36
CA ARG A 282 -12.14 1.90 22.12
C ARG A 282 -10.81 2.66 21.99
N TYR A 283 -9.77 2.19 22.69
CA TYR A 283 -8.42 2.77 22.65
C TYR A 283 -7.61 2.28 21.45
N LEU A 284 -8.11 1.26 20.73
CA LEU A 284 -7.47 0.72 19.55
C LEU A 284 -7.80 1.53 18.29
N LEU A 285 -8.99 2.13 18.21
CA LEU A 285 -9.40 2.98 17.08
C LEU A 285 -8.42 4.14 16.78
N PRO A 286 -8.09 5.03 17.74
CA PRO A 286 -7.18 6.13 17.44
C PRO A 286 -5.79 5.62 17.04
N ALA A 287 -5.30 4.54 17.65
CA ALA A 287 -4.01 3.93 17.30
C ALA A 287 -4.00 3.36 15.89
N ALA A 288 -5.07 2.67 15.48
CA ALA A 288 -5.19 2.10 14.16
C ALA A 288 -5.28 3.19 13.07
N LEU A 289 -6.04 4.27 13.31
CA LEU A 289 -6.07 5.43 12.41
C LEU A 289 -4.70 6.11 12.32
N TRP A 290 -4.01 6.25 13.45
CA TRP A 290 -2.66 6.83 13.52
C TRP A 290 -1.65 6.01 12.70
N VAL A 291 -1.61 4.69 12.91
CA VAL A 291 -0.73 3.80 12.15
C VAL A 291 -1.03 3.87 10.65
N ALA A 292 -2.32 3.84 10.25
CA ALA A 292 -2.71 3.96 8.84
C ALA A 292 -2.29 5.29 8.22
N PHE A 293 -2.46 6.40 8.94
CA PHE A 293 -2.01 7.72 8.51
C PHE A 293 -0.49 7.75 8.28
N PHE A 294 0.30 7.19 9.21
CA PHE A 294 1.75 7.17 9.03
C PHE A 294 2.23 6.21 7.94
N ARG A 295 1.45 5.18 7.56
CA ARG A 295 1.72 4.41 6.33
C ARG A 295 1.59 5.27 5.08
N LEU A 296 0.63 6.21 5.05
CA LEU A 296 0.49 7.19 3.96
C LEU A 296 1.67 8.16 3.93
N VAL A 297 2.05 8.73 5.08
CA VAL A 297 3.20 9.66 5.19
C VAL A 297 4.49 8.97 4.77
N HIS A 298 4.71 7.74 5.22
CA HIS A 298 5.86 6.93 4.83
C HIS A 298 5.90 6.66 3.33
N LEU A 299 4.76 6.29 2.73
CA LEU A 299 4.65 6.12 1.28
C LEU A 299 4.93 7.42 0.52
N ALA A 300 4.51 8.56 1.07
CA ALA A 300 4.78 9.88 0.49
C ALA A 300 6.29 10.16 0.45
N TRP A 301 7.00 9.87 1.55
CA TRP A 301 8.46 9.94 1.62
C TRP A 301 9.17 8.99 0.64
N TYR A 302 8.60 7.81 0.38
CA TYR A 302 9.11 6.89 -0.64
C TYR A 302 8.92 7.40 -2.07
N LEU A 303 7.73 7.88 -2.43
CA LEU A 303 7.35 8.09 -3.84
C LEU A 303 7.46 9.53 -4.31
N LEU A 304 7.05 10.51 -3.51
CA LEU A 304 6.97 11.90 -3.96
C LEU A 304 8.33 12.51 -4.35
N PRO A 305 9.44 12.27 -3.63
CA PRO A 305 10.78 12.68 -4.08
C PRO A 305 11.17 12.07 -5.44
N ALA A 306 10.88 10.78 -5.65
CA ALA A 306 11.18 10.10 -6.91
C ALA A 306 10.38 10.66 -8.09
N LEU A 307 9.16 11.13 -7.81
CA LEU A 307 8.31 11.80 -8.79
C LEU A 307 8.67 13.29 -9.00
N GLY A 308 9.63 13.82 -8.23
CA GLY A 308 10.04 15.23 -8.28
C GLY A 308 8.97 16.20 -7.77
N ARG A 309 8.14 15.77 -6.80
CA ARG A 309 6.96 16.52 -6.35
C ARG A 309 6.86 16.57 -4.84
N GLY A 310 6.19 17.60 -4.31
CA GLY A 310 5.65 17.62 -2.95
C GLY A 310 4.17 17.23 -2.94
N PHE A 311 3.56 17.19 -1.75
CA PHE A 311 2.11 16.98 -1.63
C PHE A 311 1.36 18.26 -2.03
N GLY A 312 0.47 18.17 -3.02
CA GLY A 312 -0.29 19.31 -3.54
C GLY A 312 -1.77 19.00 -3.79
N VAL A 313 -2.41 19.88 -4.56
CA VAL A 313 -3.85 19.82 -4.83
C VAL A 313 -4.22 18.56 -5.62
N GLY A 314 -3.42 18.16 -6.61
CA GLY A 314 -3.69 16.96 -7.42
C GLY A 314 -3.65 15.68 -6.58
N GLU A 315 -2.64 15.55 -5.71
CA GLU A 315 -2.49 14.43 -4.79
C GLU A 315 -3.66 14.38 -3.78
N ALA A 316 -4.08 15.54 -3.27
CA ALA A 316 -5.24 15.64 -2.37
C ALA A 316 -6.55 15.25 -3.08
N LEU A 317 -6.79 15.74 -4.30
CA LEU A 317 -7.97 15.37 -5.09
C LEU A 317 -8.00 13.87 -5.39
N GLY A 318 -6.86 13.29 -5.76
CA GLY A 318 -6.75 11.86 -5.99
C GLY A 318 -7.00 11.02 -4.74
N LEU A 319 -6.47 11.42 -3.58
CA LEU A 319 -6.74 10.74 -2.30
C LEU A 319 -8.21 10.82 -1.89
N LEU A 320 -8.82 12.00 -2.03
CA LEU A 320 -10.25 12.20 -1.76
C LEU A 320 -11.11 11.40 -2.73
N GLY A 321 -10.78 11.41 -4.01
CA GLY A 321 -11.52 10.70 -5.05
C GLY A 321 -11.50 9.19 -4.85
N LEU A 322 -10.32 8.59 -4.69
CA LEU A 322 -10.20 7.16 -4.40
C LEU A 322 -10.73 6.81 -3.02
N GLY A 323 -10.59 7.69 -2.01
CA GLY A 323 -11.18 7.50 -0.69
C GLY A 323 -12.70 7.42 -0.73
N LEU A 324 -13.34 8.32 -1.48
CA LEU A 324 -14.80 8.29 -1.72
C LEU A 324 -15.22 7.04 -2.49
N LEU A 325 -14.48 6.65 -3.51
CA LEU A 325 -14.73 5.42 -4.28
C LEU A 325 -14.67 4.17 -3.39
N PHE A 326 -13.63 4.05 -2.57
CA PHE A 326 -13.47 2.94 -1.61
C PHE A 326 -14.62 2.96 -0.59
N ALA A 327 -14.92 4.12 -0.01
CA ALA A 327 -16.02 4.25 0.94
C ALA A 327 -17.38 3.87 0.34
N ALA A 328 -17.64 4.20 -0.93
CA ALA A 328 -18.87 3.82 -1.62
C ALA A 328 -18.95 2.30 -1.82
N ARG A 329 -17.84 1.67 -2.20
CA ARG A 329 -17.76 0.22 -2.46
C ARG A 329 -17.79 -0.63 -1.19
N LEU A 330 -17.34 -0.10 -0.04
CA LEU A 330 -17.43 -0.78 1.25
C LEU A 330 -18.83 -0.75 1.87
N ARG A 331 -19.74 0.09 1.36
CA ARG A 331 -21.13 0.21 1.85
C ARG A 331 -22.14 -0.60 1.05
N GLY A 332 -21.76 -1.09 -0.14
CA GLY A 332 -22.63 -1.81 -1.07
C GLY A 332 -22.37 -3.31 -1.07
#